data_AF-A0A661FN35-F1
#
_entry.id   AF-A0A661FN35-F1
#
_cell.length_a   1.000
_cell.length_b   1.000
_cell.length_c   1.000
_cell.angle_alpha   90.00
_cell.angle_beta   90.00
_cell.angle_gamma   90.00
#
_symmetry.space_group_name_H-M   'P 1'
#
loop_
_entity.id
_entity.type
_entity.pdbx_description
1 polymer ?
#
loop_
_entity_poly.entity_id
_entity_poly.type
_entity_poly.pdbx_seq_one_letter_code
_entity_poly.pdbx_strand_id
1 'polypeptide(L)' 'PANEHTDRTILICPSPEFIARLPNKKVPDRTDFVSMSPELRRKVWRSVVAACEELAEELNDVLEKGQLPARLEPL' A
#
# COMPACT_ATOMS: atom_id res chain seq x y z
N PRO A 1 6.68 -16.80 -17.53
CA PRO A 1 7.98 -16.22 -17.96
C PRO A 1 8.49 -15.25 -16.89
N ALA A 2 9.68 -15.49 -16.33
CA ALA A 2 10.32 -14.49 -15.49
C ALA A 2 10.56 -13.24 -16.35
N ASN A 3 10.04 -12.10 -15.91
CA ASN A 3 10.28 -10.83 -16.59
C ASN A 3 11.75 -10.47 -16.34
N GLU A 4 12.60 -10.58 -17.37
CA GLU A 4 14.05 -10.27 -17.30
C GLU A 4 14.33 -8.87 -16.73
N HIS A 5 13.34 -7.97 -16.82
CA HIS A 5 13.41 -6.61 -16.29
C HIS A 5 13.13 -6.48 -14.78
N THR A 6 12.62 -7.52 -14.11
CA THR A 6 12.26 -7.50 -12.68
C THR A 6 13.11 -8.42 -11.80
N ASP A 7 14.15 -9.05 -12.36
CA ASP A 7 15.01 -10.02 -11.66
C ASP A 7 15.68 -9.46 -10.38
N ARG A 8 15.80 -8.13 -10.27
CA ARG A 8 16.34 -7.43 -9.10
C ARG A 8 15.34 -6.50 -8.43
N THR A 9 14.05 -6.80 -8.57
CA THR A 9 12.96 -5.97 -8.05
C THR A 9 12.21 -6.72 -6.94
N ILE A 10 12.02 -6.04 -5.81
CA ILE A 10 11.07 -6.45 -4.78
C ILE A 10 9.81 -5.62 -4.96
N LEU A 11 8.68 -6.27 -5.22
CA LEU A 11 7.38 -5.61 -5.21
C LEU A 11 6.83 -5.64 -3.80
N ILE A 12 6.46 -4.47 -3.29
CA ILE A 12 5.76 -4.33 -2.00
C ILE A 12 4.36 -3.82 -2.33
N CYS A 13 3.34 -4.54 -1.85
CA CYS A 13 1.95 -4.16 -2.02
C CYS A 13 1.18 -4.37 -0.70
N PRO A 14 0.15 -3.54 -0.44
CA PRO A 14 -0.72 -3.74 0.70
C PRO A 14 -1.54 -5.03 0.55
N SER A 15 -1.85 -5.68 1.67
CA SER A 15 -2.71 -6.86 1.68
C SER A 15 -4.16 -6.52 1.34
N PRO A 16 -4.96 -7.50 0.84
CA PRO A 16 -6.39 -7.31 0.65
C PRO A 16 -7.12 -6.85 1.92
N GLU A 17 -6.71 -7.36 3.09
CA GLU A 17 -7.28 -7.01 4.39
C GLU A 17 -6.99 -5.55 4.76
N PHE A 18 -5.81 -5.03 4.38
CA PHE A 18 -5.50 -3.61 4.51
C PHE A 18 -6.44 -2.77 3.66
N ILE A 19 -6.56 -3.11 2.37
CA ILE A 19 -7.43 -2.39 1.43
C ILE A 19 -8.89 -2.38 1.88
N ALA A 20 -9.39 -3.49 2.42
CA ALA A 20 -10.77 -3.62 2.88
C ALA A 20 -11.11 -2.68 4.06
N ARG A 21 -10.12 -2.26 4.85
CA ARG A 21 -10.28 -1.31 5.97
C ARG A 21 -10.23 0.15 5.53
N LEU A 22 -9.73 0.44 4.33
CA LEU A 22 -9.67 1.81 3.82
C LEU A 22 -11.06 2.38 3.52
N PRO A 23 -11.24 3.71 3.60
CA PRO A 23 -12.43 4.37 3.08
C PRO A 23 -12.69 3.95 1.62
N ASN A 24 -13.96 3.66 1.29
CA ASN A 24 -14.38 3.17 -0.03
C ASN A 24 -13.69 1.85 -0.47
N LYS A 25 -13.01 1.15 0.46
CA LYS A 25 -12.33 -0.13 0.23
C LYS A 25 -11.33 -0.07 -0.94
N LYS A 26 -10.65 1.07 -1.10
CA LYS A 26 -9.67 1.27 -2.19
C LYS A 26 -8.56 2.23 -1.79
N VAL A 27 -7.43 2.12 -2.49
CA VAL A 27 -6.46 3.21 -2.56
C VAL A 27 -7.08 4.35 -3.38
N PRO A 28 -7.01 5.61 -2.92
CA PRO A 28 -7.50 6.75 -3.65
C PRO A 28 -6.85 6.87 -5.03
N ASP A 29 -7.63 7.25 -6.04
CA ASP A 29 -7.16 7.36 -7.41
C ASP A 29 -7.73 8.61 -8.10
N ARG A 30 -7.36 8.83 -9.37
CA ARG A 30 -7.78 10.02 -10.12
C ARG A 30 -9.30 10.15 -10.32
N THR A 31 -10.06 9.06 -10.23
CA THR A 31 -11.53 9.10 -10.38
C THR A 31 -12.20 9.84 -9.21
N ASP A 32 -11.52 9.93 -8.06
CA ASP A 32 -12.01 10.67 -6.89
C ASP A 32 -12.19 12.16 -7.16
N PHE A 33 -11.44 12.73 -8.11
CA PHE A 33 -11.56 14.14 -8.49
C PHE A 33 -12.83 14.43 -9.28
N VAL A 34 -13.40 13.41 -9.93
CA VAL A 34 -14.65 13.51 -10.67
C VAL A 34 -15.84 13.18 -9.76
N SER A 35 -15.67 12.23 -8.83
CA SER A 35 -16.77 11.69 -8.02
C SER A 35 -16.96 12.33 -6.65
N MET A 36 -15.99 13.10 -6.13
CA MET A 36 -16.04 13.67 -4.78
C MET A 36 -15.85 15.18 -4.77
N SER A 37 -16.50 15.86 -3.80
CA SER A 37 -16.19 17.26 -3.53
C SER A 37 -14.77 17.44 -2.99
N PRO A 38 -14.14 18.62 -3.13
CA PRO A 38 -12.81 18.88 -2.60
C PRO A 38 -12.66 18.60 -1.10
N GLU A 39 -13.70 18.85 -0.30
CA GLU A 39 -13.71 18.62 1.15
C GLU A 39 -13.70 17.13 1.47
N LEU A 40 -14.60 16.36 0.84
CA LEU A 40 -14.72 14.92 1.03
C LEU A 40 -13.46 14.20 0.55
N ARG A 41 -12.97 14.53 -0.65
CA ARG A 41 -11.75 13.97 -1.23
C ARG A 41 -10.57 14.17 -0.30
N ARG A 42 -10.35 15.40 0.19
CA ARG A 42 -9.27 15.70 1.14
C ARG A 42 -9.38 14.89 2.43
N LYS A 43 -10.59 14.68 2.95
CA LYS A 43 -10.82 13.86 4.15
C LYS A 43 -10.44 12.40 3.88
N VAL A 44 -10.97 11.80 2.81
CA VAL A 44 -10.70 10.40 2.42
C VAL A 44 -9.21 10.17 2.20
N TRP A 45 -8.56 11.04 1.42
CA TRP A 45 -7.14 10.91 1.10
C TRP A 45 -6.26 11.00 2.35
N ARG A 46 -6.52 11.95 3.26
CA ARG A 46 -5.78 12.04 4.52
C ARG A 46 -5.98 10.81 5.41
N SER A 47 -7.19 10.26 5.46
CA SER A 47 -7.44 9.03 6.22
C SER A 47 -6.66 7.83 5.66
N VAL A 48 -6.55 7.71 4.34
CA VAL A 48 -5.75 6.64 3.73
C VAL A 48 -4.26 6.85 3.97
N VAL A 49 -3.75 8.09 3.82
CA VAL A 49 -2.35 8.42 4.13
C VAL A 49 -2.01 8.07 5.57
N ALA A 50 -2.88 8.42 6.53
CA ALA A 50 -2.69 8.07 7.94
C ALA A 50 -2.69 6.56 8.19
N ALA A 51 -3.53 5.79 7.48
CA ALA A 51 -3.53 4.33 7.57
C ALA A 51 -2.24 3.71 7.01
N CYS A 52 -1.57 4.33 6.04
CA CYS A 52 -0.31 3.83 5.51
C CYS A 52 0.86 3.88 6.52
N GLU A 53 0.73 4.62 7.63
CA GLU A 53 1.77 4.65 8.66
C GLU A 53 2.04 3.24 9.22
N GLU A 54 0.98 2.42 9.42
CA GLU A 54 1.14 1.05 9.93
C GLU A 54 1.95 0.15 8.97
N LEU A 55 1.85 0.41 7.65
CA LEU A 55 2.64 -0.32 6.64
C LEU A 55 4.11 0.09 6.69
N ALA A 56 4.39 1.38 6.94
CA ALA A 56 5.75 1.87 7.09
C ALA A 56 6.40 1.31 8.36
N GLU A 57 5.67 1.29 9.48
CA GLU A 57 6.11 0.67 10.73
C GLU A 57 6.40 -0.83 10.55
N GLU A 58 5.50 -1.58 9.91
CA GLU A 58 5.70 -3.01 9.65
C GLU A 58 6.94 -3.28 8.79
N LEU A 59 7.12 -2.53 7.71
CA LEU A 59 8.29 -2.69 6.84
C LEU A 59 9.58 -2.37 7.59
N ASN A 60 9.61 -1.29 8.37
CA ASN A 60 10.77 -0.93 9.19
C ASN A 60 11.11 -2.06 10.18
N ASP A 61 10.12 -2.62 10.87
CA ASP A 61 10.31 -3.72 11.82
C ASP A 61 10.93 -4.96 11.14
N VAL A 62 10.43 -5.32 9.95
CA VAL A 62 10.96 -6.43 9.15
C VAL A 62 12.42 -6.21 8.76
N LEU A 63 12.78 -4.99 8.37
CA LEU A 63 14.15 -4.65 7.97
C LEU A 63 15.10 -4.64 9.17
N GLU A 64 14.72 -3.97 10.26
CA GLU A 64 15.54 -3.85 11.47
C GLU A 64 15.81 -5.20 12.12
N LYS A 65 14.83 -6.11 12.10
CA LYS A 65 14.97 -7.48 12.63
C LYS A 65 15.59 -8.47 11.65
N GLY A 66 15.96 -8.04 10.44
CA GLY A 66 16.54 -8.92 9.42
C GLY A 66 15.60 -10.03 8.93
N GLN A 67 14.29 -9.80 8.98
CA GLN A 67 13.26 -10.80 8.67
C GLN A 67 12.87 -10.83 7.19
N LEU A 68 13.39 -9.91 6.37
CA LEU A 68 13.03 -9.81 4.96
C LEU A 68 13.14 -11.14 4.19
N PRO A 69 14.22 -11.95 4.30
CA PRO A 69 14.33 -13.20 3.56
C PRO A 69 13.22 -14.21 3.86
N ALA A 70 12.68 -14.20 5.08
CA ALA A 70 11.61 -15.10 5.49
C ALA A 70 10.21 -14.68 4.98
N ARG A 71 10.09 -13.45 4.46
CA ARG A 71 8.82 -12.89 3.94
C ARG A 71 8.78 -12.76 2.42
N LEU A 72 9.82 -13.21 1.71
CA LEU A 72 9.86 -13.14 0.25
C LEU A 72 9.01 -14.25 -0.36
N GLU A 73 8.21 -13.86 -1.35
CA GLU A 73 7.42 -14.77 -2.17
C GLU A 73 7.78 -14.56 -3.66
N PRO A 74 7.75 -15.63 -4.49
CA PRO A 74 7.91 -15.48 -5.92
C PRO A 74 6.81 -14.57 -6.52
N LEU A 75 7.21 -13.69 -7.45
CA LEU A 75 6.31 -12.82 -8.21
C LEU A 75 5.47 -13.58 -9.24
#